data_AF-A0A1I8B840-F1
#
_entry.id   AF-A0A1I8B840-F1
#
_cell.length_a   1.000
_cell.length_b   1.000
_cell.length_c   1.000
_cell.angle_alpha   90.00
_cell.angle_beta   90.00
_cell.angle_gamma   90.00
#
_symmetry.space_group_name_H-M   'P 1'
#
loop_
_entity.id
_entity.type
_entity.pdbx_description
1 polymer ?
#
loop_
_entity_poly.entity_id
_entity_poly.type
_entity_poly.pdbx_seq_one_letter_code
_entity_poly.pdbx_strand_id
1 'polypeptide(L)' 'MTEGSTLLQLNVNINGGGLCVNPEFRIDFEKSDDLPNGPYLAHEMRYPGGDCTSDIWI' A
#
# COMPACT_ATOMS: atom_id res chain seq x y z
N MET A 1 15.36 11.58 -12.24
CA MET A 1 14.83 10.43 -11.50
C MET A 1 13.32 10.47 -11.70
N THR A 2 12.75 9.50 -12.41
CA THR A 2 11.30 9.40 -12.66
C THR A 2 10.84 8.06 -12.11
N GLU A 3 10.93 7.91 -10.80
CA GLU A 3 10.50 6.70 -10.08
C GLU A 3 9.16 6.99 -9.38
N GLY A 4 8.26 6.02 -9.43
CA GLY A 4 7.00 6.06 -8.71
C GLY A 4 7.13 5.52 -7.29
N SER A 5 6.03 5.54 -6.55
CA SER A 5 5.95 4.87 -5.25
C SER A 5 5.77 3.36 -5.40
N THR A 6 6.10 2.63 -4.33
CA THR A 6 5.77 1.20 -4.18
C THR A 6 4.85 1.01 -2.97
N LEU A 7 3.80 0.22 -3.13
CA LEU A 7 2.96 -0.26 -2.03
C LEU A 7 3.39 -1.68 -1.65
N LEU A 8 3.64 -1.88 -0.35
CA LEU A 8 4.00 -3.16 0.25
C LEU A 8 2.94 -3.56 1.27
N GLN A 9 2.70 -4.86 1.41
CA GLN A 9 1.92 -5.40 2.51
C GLN A 9 2.84 -5.89 3.63
N LEU A 10 2.48 -5.59 4.87
CA LEU A 10 3.12 -6.14 6.06
C LEU A 10 2.21 -7.19 6.71
N ASN A 11 2.78 -8.35 7.03
CA ASN A 11 2.11 -9.36 7.84
C ASN A 11 2.38 -9.06 9.33
N VAL A 12 1.31 -8.97 10.12
CA VAL A 12 1.37 -8.66 11.56
C VAL A 12 1.15 -9.94 12.36
N ASN A 13 2.10 -10.30 13.22
CA ASN A 13 1.91 -11.40 14.16
C ASN A 13 1.33 -10.87 15.47
N ILE A 14 0.02 -11.01 15.65
CA ILE A 14 -0.69 -10.51 16.84
C ILE A 14 -0.42 -11.33 18.11
N ASN A 15 0.01 -12.59 17.98
CA ASN A 15 0.19 -13.48 19.13
C ASN A 15 1.60 -13.40 19.70
N GLY A 16 2.61 -13.32 18.83
CA GLY A 16 4.03 -13.26 19.20
C GLY A 16 4.67 -11.88 19.04
N GLY A 17 3.93 -10.91 18.50
CA GLY A 17 4.47 -9.61 18.10
C GLY A 17 5.33 -9.69 16.83
N GLY A 18 5.63 -8.50 16.28
CA GLY A 18 6.51 -8.34 15.12
C GLY A 18 5.77 -8.10 13.79
N LEU A 19 6.56 -7.64 12.83
CA LEU A 19 6.15 -7.29 11.47
C LEU A 19 7.13 -7.88 10.48
N CYS A 20 6.64 -8.42 9.37
CA CYS A 20 7.46 -8.80 8.22
C CYS A 20 6.80 -8.38 6.91
N VAL A 21 7.60 -8.11 5.89
CA VAL A 21 7.11 -7.82 4.54
C VAL A 21 6.53 -9.10 3.95
N ASN A 22 5.36 -9.00 3.29
CA ASN A 22 4.82 -10.08 2.48
C ASN A 22 5.52 -10.08 1.10
N PRO A 23 6.37 -11.08 0.78
CA PRO A 23 7.11 -11.09 -0.48
C PRO A 23 6.20 -11.32 -1.71
N GLU A 24 5.00 -11.85 -1.50
CA GLU A 24 4.04 -12.15 -2.57
C GLU A 24 3.16 -10.95 -2.94
N PHE A 25 3.24 -9.85 -2.19
CA PHE A 25 2.42 -8.67 -2.43
C PHE A 25 3.29 -7.41 -2.54
N ARG A 26 3.41 -6.94 -3.78
CA ARG A 26 4.07 -5.69 -4.14
C ARG A 26 3.32 -5.07 -5.31
N ILE A 27 3.06 -3.77 -5.22
CA ILE A 27 2.50 -2.98 -6.32
C ILE A 27 3.44 -1.82 -6.58
N ASP A 28 3.95 -1.72 -7.80
CA ASP A 28 4.79 -0.61 -8.24
C ASP A 28 3.96 0.37 -9.08
N PHE A 29 4.02 1.66 -8.72
CA PHE A 29 3.34 2.75 -9.42
C PHE A 29 4.27 3.47 -10.39
N GLU A 30 5.20 2.73 -10.98
CA GLU A 30 6.10 3.25 -12.00
C GLU A 30 5.39 3.48 -13.33
N LYS A 31 6.10 4.02 -14.33
CA LYS A 31 5.55 4.17 -15.67
C LYS A 31 5.49 2.79 -16.34
N SER A 32 4.29 2.33 -16.63
CA SER A 32 4.02 1.07 -17.33
C SER A 32 2.90 1.25 -18.35
N ASP A 33 2.65 0.23 -19.18
CA ASP A 33 1.56 0.26 -20.17
C ASP A 33 0.18 0.43 -19.51
N ASP A 34 0.02 -0.08 -18.28
CA ASP A 34 -1.21 0.05 -17.48
C ASP A 34 -1.32 1.42 -16.79
N LEU A 35 -0.23 2.21 -16.73
CA LEU A 35 -0.15 3.53 -16.11
C LEU A 35 0.39 4.55 -17.12
N PRO A 36 -0.36 4.86 -18.20
CA PRO A 36 0.13 5.63 -19.34
C PRO A 36 0.56 7.06 -18.99
N ASN A 37 0.03 7.62 -17.90
CA ASN A 37 0.38 8.96 -17.40
C ASN A 37 1.23 8.92 -16.10
N GLY A 38 1.76 7.76 -15.72
CA GLY A 38 2.68 7.61 -14.59
C GLY A 38 4.13 8.06 -14.89
N PRO A 39 5.06 7.93 -13.93
CA PRO A 39 4.90 7.28 -12.62
C PRO A 39 4.07 8.11 -11.64
N TYR A 40 3.42 7.45 -10.68
CA TYR A 40 2.59 8.10 -9.66
C TYR A 40 3.22 8.02 -8.27
N LEU A 41 2.92 9.04 -7.46
CA LEU A 41 3.27 9.07 -6.04
C LEU A 41 2.00 8.81 -5.23
N ALA A 42 1.97 7.65 -4.56
CA ALA A 42 0.91 7.27 -3.65
C ALA A 42 0.91 8.22 -2.44
N HIS A 43 -0.29 8.69 -2.08
CA HIS A 43 -0.50 9.61 -0.96
C HIS A 43 -1.18 8.90 0.22
N GLU A 44 -2.26 8.17 -0.05
CA GLU A 44 -3.07 7.46 0.93
C GLU A 44 -3.73 6.23 0.29
N MET A 45 -4.14 5.26 1.13
CA MET A 45 -4.99 4.15 0.75
C MET A 45 -6.29 4.17 1.56
N ARG A 46 -7.39 3.71 0.95
CA ARG A 46 -8.71 3.56 1.60
C ARG A 46 -9.25 2.17 1.31
N TYR A 47 -9.54 1.39 2.35
CA TYR A 47 -10.14 0.07 2.16
C TYR A 47 -11.65 0.18 1.93
N PRO A 48 -12.24 -0.63 1.02
CA PRO A 48 -13.69 -0.73 0.90
C PRO A 48 -14.31 -1.14 2.24
N GLY A 49 -15.29 -0.39 2.72
CA GLY A 49 -15.95 -0.66 3.99
C GLY A 49 -15.23 -0.11 5.24
N GLY A 50 -14.13 0.62 5.06
CA GLY A 50 -13.41 1.30 6.14
C GLY A 50 -12.09 0.64 6.52
N ASP A 51 -11.22 1.44 7.12
CA ASP A 51 -9.89 1.11 7.62
C ASP A 51 -9.66 1.77 8.99
N CYS A 52 -8.53 1.47 9.63
CA CYS A 52 -8.22 1.97 10.97
C CYS A 52 -8.01 3.50 11.05
N THR A 53 -8.15 4.22 9.94
CA THR A 53 -8.02 5.69 9.84
C THR A 53 -9.20 6.37 9.16
N SER A 54 -10.23 5.63 8.71
CA SER A 54 -11.39 6.21 8.02
C SER A 54 -12.54 6.58 8.95
N ASP A 55 -12.77 5.79 10.00
CA ASP A 55 -13.97 5.89 10.82
C ASP A 55 -13.67 6.42 12.22
N ILE A 56 -14.54 7.32 12.69
CA ILE A 56 -14.55 7.80 14.08
C ILE A 56 -15.70 7.11 14.79
N TRP A 57 -15.38 6.42 15.89
CA TRP A 57 -16.38 5.85 16.78
C TRP A 57 -16.91 6.94 17.75
N ILE A 58 -18.23 6.95 18.00
CA ILE A 58 -18.91 7.83 18.96
C ILE A 58 -19.37 7.00 20.16
#